data_AF-A0A1I7W1V6-F1
#
_entry.id   AF-A0A1I7W1V6-F1
#
_cell.length_a   1.000
_cell.length_b   1.000
_cell.length_c   1.000
_cell.angle_alpha   90.00
_cell.angle_beta   90.00
_cell.angle_gamma   90.00
#
_symmetry.space_group_name_H-M   'P 1'
#
loop_
_entity.id
_entity.type
_entity.pdbx_description
1 polymer ?
#
loop_
_entity_poly.entity_id
_entity_poly.type
_entity_poly.pdbx_seq_one_letter_code
_entity_poly.pdbx_strand_id
1 'polypeptide(L)'
;MINKKIHGVPIKEYFTDLVSKKVEVEPNNPAFRCFSDKFHVYLAAKFMFMLTMSCWMIILGILFPWSILIVWIPILYFLTTIYALRQKQATCLWPAIIHSALAILIWLSGTIVLFTTALFSTQTFLDTFGQGHQQQFITRFLVVLMIKTAIILVGLYLAYQLFVFNQCRKYFDHVRNADLPRALQEEATELEVIKNKS
;
A
#
# COMPACT_ATOMS: atom_id res chain seq x y z
N MET A 1 22.06 14.25 -18.74
CA MET A 1 20.94 13.92 -17.83
C MET A 1 19.74 13.51 -18.67
N ILE A 2 19.37 12.22 -18.67
CA ILE A 2 18.28 11.71 -19.51
C ILE A 2 16.95 12.17 -18.90
N ASN A 3 16.33 13.21 -19.48
CA ASN A 3 15.02 13.70 -19.10
C ASN A 3 13.93 12.79 -19.72
N LYS A 4 13.91 11.52 -19.29
CA LYS A 4 12.89 10.55 -19.72
C LYS A 4 11.54 10.99 -19.13
N LYS A 5 10.57 11.19 -20.02
CA LYS A 5 9.18 11.52 -19.69
C LYS A 5 8.31 10.29 -19.94
N ILE A 6 7.39 10.01 -19.02
CA ILE A 6 6.35 8.98 -19.17
C ILE A 6 5.02 9.73 -19.19
N HIS A 7 4.21 9.56 -20.23
CA HIS A 7 2.97 10.31 -20.45
C HIS A 7 3.13 11.85 -20.30
N GLY A 8 4.22 12.40 -20.84
CA GLY A 8 4.49 13.85 -20.78
C GLY A 8 5.13 14.32 -19.48
N VAL A 9 5.26 13.46 -18.47
CA VAL A 9 5.71 13.87 -17.14
C VAL A 9 7.09 13.32 -16.78
N PRO A 10 8.02 14.14 -16.24
CA PRO A 10 9.35 13.69 -15.86
C PRO A 10 9.31 12.60 -14.79
N ILE A 11 10.17 11.58 -14.92
CA ILE A 11 10.30 10.48 -13.94
C ILE A 11 10.56 11.01 -12.52
N LYS A 12 11.41 12.02 -12.38
CA LYS A 12 11.73 12.64 -11.08
C LYS A 12 10.47 13.11 -10.35
N GLU A 13 9.48 13.59 -11.10
CA GLU A 13 8.28 14.13 -10.50
C GLU A 13 7.34 13.04 -9.95
N TYR A 14 7.42 11.79 -10.44
CA TYR A 14 6.66 10.67 -9.85
C TYR A 14 7.11 10.44 -8.40
N PHE A 15 8.43 10.51 -8.16
CA PHE A 15 9.02 10.34 -6.83
C PHE A 15 8.84 11.56 -5.93
N THR A 16 8.95 12.79 -6.46
CA THR A 16 8.71 13.98 -5.63
C THR A 16 7.24 14.16 -5.30
N ASP A 17 6.32 13.73 -6.17
CA ASP A 17 4.88 13.75 -5.85
C ASP A 17 4.53 12.74 -4.75
N LEU A 18 5.16 11.57 -4.72
CA LEU A 18 4.99 10.60 -3.62
C LEU A 18 5.31 11.20 -2.24
N VAL A 19 6.27 12.12 -2.17
CA VAL A 19 6.67 12.83 -0.94
C VAL A 19 5.83 14.10 -0.70
N SER A 20 5.15 14.60 -1.72
CA SER A 20 4.30 15.78 -1.65
C SER A 20 3.05 15.53 -0.79
N LYS A 21 2.77 16.47 0.12
CA LYS A 21 1.56 16.47 0.96
C LYS A 21 0.34 17.09 0.26
N LYS A 22 0.46 17.52 -0.99
CA LYS A 22 -0.62 18.23 -1.69
C LYS A 22 -1.80 17.29 -1.95
N VAL A 23 -2.99 17.72 -1.52
CA VAL A 23 -4.29 17.11 -1.83
C VAL A 23 -5.09 18.18 -2.57
N GLU A 24 -5.42 17.91 -3.83
CA GLU A 24 -6.01 18.91 -4.73
C GLU A 24 -7.54 18.96 -4.67
N VAL A 25 -8.20 17.85 -4.31
CA VAL A 25 -9.65 17.71 -4.34
C VAL A 25 -10.16 17.37 -2.95
N GLU A 26 -11.12 18.15 -2.46
CA GLU A 26 -11.85 17.96 -1.19
C GLU A 26 -10.99 17.57 0.03
N PRO A 27 -9.96 18.35 0.41
CA PRO A 27 -9.05 18.00 1.50
C PRO A 27 -9.73 17.86 2.89
N ASN A 28 -10.94 18.40 3.03
CA ASN A 28 -11.69 18.45 4.29
C ASN A 28 -12.89 17.50 4.36
N ASN A 29 -13.13 16.68 3.33
CA ASN A 29 -14.25 15.75 3.36
C ASN A 29 -13.99 14.60 4.36
N PRO A 30 -14.86 14.39 5.38
CA PRO A 30 -14.68 13.31 6.36
C PRO A 30 -14.72 11.91 5.74
N ALA A 31 -15.42 11.72 4.61
CA ALA A 31 -15.50 10.42 3.93
C ALA A 31 -14.16 9.93 3.38
N PHE A 32 -13.20 10.83 3.14
CA PHE A 32 -11.87 10.53 2.60
C PHE A 32 -10.75 10.74 3.62
N ARG A 33 -11.08 10.70 4.91
CA ARG A 33 -10.11 10.76 6.01
C ARG A 33 -9.98 9.40 6.70
N CYS A 34 -8.82 9.18 7.31
CA CYS A 34 -8.44 7.95 8.01
C CYS A 34 -7.70 8.31 9.30
N PHE A 35 -7.63 7.34 10.23
CA PHE A 35 -7.05 7.52 11.57
C PHE A 35 -7.75 8.67 12.35
N SER A 36 -9.01 8.44 12.75
CA SER A 36 -9.82 9.41 13.51
C SER A 36 -9.94 10.78 12.82
N ASP A 37 -10.23 10.78 11.52
CA ASP A 37 -10.41 12.00 10.70
C ASP A 37 -9.20 12.93 10.58
N LYS A 38 -8.00 12.46 10.93
CA LYS A 38 -6.78 13.29 10.94
C LYS A 38 -6.00 13.28 9.63
N PHE A 39 -5.98 12.15 8.92
CA PHE A 39 -5.16 12.00 7.71
C PHE A 39 -6.02 11.78 6.47
N HIS A 40 -5.72 12.48 5.39
CA HIS A 40 -6.37 12.22 4.11
C HIS A 40 -5.94 10.85 3.56
N VAL A 41 -6.87 10.06 3.04
CA VAL A 41 -6.66 8.69 2.57
C VAL A 41 -5.58 8.62 1.48
N TYR A 42 -5.51 9.63 0.59
CA TYR A 42 -4.44 9.71 -0.42
C TYR A 42 -3.03 9.83 0.19
N LEU A 43 -2.88 10.62 1.25
CA LEU A 43 -1.60 10.78 1.95
C LEU A 43 -1.23 9.50 2.70
N ALA A 44 -2.21 8.86 3.34
CA ALA A 44 -2.01 7.58 4.00
C ALA A 44 -1.63 6.48 3.00
N ALA A 45 -2.24 6.45 1.80
CA ALA A 45 -1.90 5.49 0.75
C ALA A 45 -0.45 5.67 0.26
N LYS A 46 -0.01 6.93 0.05
CA LYS A 46 1.39 7.25 -0.28
C LYS A 46 2.35 6.76 0.81
N PHE A 47 2.04 7.03 2.08
CA PHE A 47 2.85 6.58 3.20
C PHE A 47 2.94 5.04 3.29
N MET A 48 1.80 4.34 3.19
CA MET A 48 1.74 2.88 3.20
C MET A 48 2.52 2.26 2.05
N PHE A 49 2.43 2.87 0.88
CA PHE A 49 3.18 2.44 -0.29
C PHE A 49 4.71 2.58 -0.07
N MET A 50 5.16 3.73 0.46
CA MET A 50 6.57 3.93 0.80
C MET A 50 7.07 2.93 1.86
N LEU A 51 6.28 2.67 2.90
CA LEU A 51 6.63 1.66 3.90
C LEU A 51 6.75 0.25 3.28
N THR A 52 5.84 -0.09 2.37
CA THR A 52 5.85 -1.37 1.65
C THR A 52 7.08 -1.49 0.74
N MET A 53 7.48 -0.40 0.07
CA MET A 53 8.74 -0.33 -0.68
C MET A 53 9.93 -0.65 0.22
N SER A 54 10.01 -0.02 1.40
CA SER A 54 11.10 -0.27 2.35
C SER A 54 11.14 -1.73 2.83
N CYS A 55 10.00 -2.32 3.17
CA CYS A 55 9.93 -3.72 3.58
C CYS A 55 10.43 -4.67 2.48
N TRP A 56 10.00 -4.47 1.24
CA TRP A 56 10.46 -5.28 0.10
C TRP A 56 11.97 -5.15 -0.14
N MET A 57 12.55 -3.96 0.01
CA MET A 57 14.01 -3.80 -0.11
C MET A 57 14.76 -4.62 0.94
N ILE A 58 14.26 -4.67 2.17
CA ILE A 58 14.82 -5.51 3.25
C ILE A 58 14.67 -7.00 2.89
N ILE A 59 13.49 -7.43 2.45
CA ILE A 59 13.21 -8.82 2.07
C ILE A 59 14.13 -9.27 0.92
N LEU A 60 14.28 -8.45 -0.11
CA LEU A 60 15.17 -8.75 -1.25
C LEU A 60 16.63 -8.86 -0.83
N GLY A 61 17.07 -8.06 0.15
CA GLY A 61 18.41 -8.13 0.73
C GLY A 61 18.64 -9.41 1.54
N ILE A 62 17.69 -9.78 2.41
CA ILE A 62 17.78 -11.01 3.23
C ILE A 62 17.76 -12.26 2.35
N LEU A 63 16.94 -12.28 1.29
CA LEU A 63 16.77 -13.43 0.40
C LEU A 63 17.83 -13.51 -0.70
N PHE A 64 18.83 -12.64 -0.72
CA PHE A 64 19.89 -12.70 -1.74
C PHE A 64 20.71 -14.00 -1.58
N PRO A 65 21.01 -14.75 -2.68
CA PRO A 65 20.78 -14.42 -4.09
C PRO A 65 19.45 -14.89 -4.68
N TRP A 66 18.68 -15.69 -3.96
CA TRP A 66 17.38 -16.23 -4.41
C TRP A 66 16.37 -15.14 -4.80
N SER A 67 16.52 -13.95 -4.22
CA SER A 67 15.71 -12.76 -4.55
C SER A 67 15.73 -12.38 -6.03
N ILE A 68 16.77 -12.74 -6.80
CA ILE A 68 16.85 -12.48 -8.25
C ILE A 68 15.67 -13.11 -9.00
N LEU A 69 15.19 -14.28 -8.56
CA LEU A 69 14.07 -14.98 -9.21
C LEU A 69 12.72 -14.30 -8.98
N ILE A 70 12.60 -13.50 -7.92
CA ILE A 70 11.32 -12.90 -7.48
C ILE A 70 11.31 -11.38 -7.60
N VAL A 71 12.44 -10.74 -7.92
CA VAL A 71 12.59 -9.26 -7.95
C VAL A 71 11.64 -8.56 -8.93
N TRP A 72 11.21 -9.25 -9.98
CA TRP A 72 10.27 -8.69 -10.96
C TRP A 72 8.87 -8.45 -10.37
N ILE A 73 8.46 -9.22 -9.35
CA ILE A 73 7.15 -9.09 -8.68
C ILE A 73 7.01 -7.72 -7.99
N PRO A 74 7.92 -7.31 -7.06
CA PRO A 74 7.83 -6.00 -6.44
C PRO A 74 8.02 -4.87 -7.46
N ILE A 75 8.84 -5.05 -8.51
CA ILE A 75 8.99 -4.04 -9.56
C ILE A 75 7.64 -3.75 -10.25
N LEU A 76 6.91 -4.79 -10.68
CA LEU A 76 5.60 -4.61 -11.31
C LEU A 76 4.59 -3.99 -10.36
N TYR A 77 4.56 -4.44 -9.10
CA TYR A 77 3.70 -3.87 -8.05
C TYR A 77 4.01 -2.38 -7.82
N PHE A 78 5.28 -1.99 -7.77
CA PHE A 78 5.69 -0.61 -7.53
C PHE A 78 5.36 0.30 -8.71
N LEU A 79 5.70 -0.10 -9.93
CA LEU A 79 5.45 0.72 -11.11
C LEU A 79 3.96 0.99 -11.31
N THR A 80 3.12 -0.04 -11.17
CA THR A 80 1.66 0.09 -11.30
C THR A 80 1.06 0.98 -10.22
N THR A 81 1.50 0.84 -8.97
CA THR A 81 0.98 1.62 -7.84
C THR A 81 1.44 3.08 -7.89
N ILE A 82 2.70 3.36 -8.25
CA ILE A 82 3.21 4.73 -8.45
C ILE A 82 2.44 5.43 -9.56
N TYR A 83 2.21 4.72 -10.67
CA TYR A 83 1.42 5.25 -11.78
C TYR A 83 -0.02 5.56 -11.34
N ALA A 84 -0.67 4.64 -10.63
CA ALA A 84 -2.04 4.81 -10.12
C ALA A 84 -2.17 6.01 -9.18
N LEU A 85 -1.22 6.17 -8.25
CA LEU A 85 -1.23 7.28 -7.31
C LEU A 85 -1.05 8.61 -8.03
N ARG A 86 -0.13 8.70 -9.00
CA ARG A 86 0.11 9.96 -9.71
C ARG A 86 -1.03 10.35 -10.64
N GLN A 87 -1.51 9.42 -11.46
CA GLN A 87 -2.59 9.69 -12.42
C GLN A 87 -3.98 9.69 -11.76
N LYS A 88 -4.05 9.45 -10.44
CA LYS A 88 -5.31 9.26 -9.68
C LYS A 88 -6.23 8.26 -10.38
N GLN A 89 -5.65 7.21 -10.95
CA GLN A 89 -6.39 6.24 -11.76
C GLN A 89 -6.82 5.05 -10.90
N ALA A 90 -8.11 4.97 -10.58
CA ALA A 90 -8.70 3.93 -9.73
C ALA A 90 -8.43 2.50 -10.23
N THR A 91 -8.50 2.26 -11.53
CA THR A 91 -8.28 0.93 -12.11
C THR A 91 -6.86 0.41 -11.91
N CYS A 92 -5.86 1.30 -11.94
CA CYS A 92 -4.47 0.94 -11.74
C CYS A 92 -4.10 0.69 -10.28
N LEU A 93 -5.02 0.94 -9.33
CA LEU A 93 -4.82 0.64 -7.91
C LEU A 93 -5.22 -0.80 -7.53
N TRP A 94 -5.94 -1.52 -8.41
CA TRP A 94 -6.32 -2.92 -8.18
C TRP A 94 -5.15 -3.87 -7.91
N PRO A 95 -4.02 -3.81 -8.64
CA PRO A 95 -2.85 -4.61 -8.31
C PRO A 95 -2.38 -4.41 -6.87
N ALA A 96 -2.45 -3.19 -6.34
CA ALA A 96 -2.05 -2.91 -4.96
C ALA A 96 -3.01 -3.53 -3.93
N ILE A 97 -4.31 -3.50 -4.23
CA ILE A 97 -5.38 -4.11 -3.42
C ILE A 97 -5.24 -5.64 -3.44
N ILE A 98 -5.05 -6.24 -4.61
CA ILE A 98 -4.88 -7.69 -4.78
C ILE A 98 -3.63 -8.15 -4.03
N HIS A 99 -2.50 -7.45 -4.20
CA HIS A 99 -1.27 -7.76 -3.45
C HIS A 99 -1.51 -7.72 -1.94
N SER A 100 -2.22 -6.70 -1.44
CA SER A 100 -2.52 -6.58 0.00
C SER A 100 -3.42 -7.71 0.49
N ALA A 101 -4.43 -8.10 -0.29
CA ALA A 101 -5.30 -9.23 0.03
C ALA A 101 -4.54 -10.56 0.06
N LEU A 102 -3.66 -10.81 -0.92
CA LEU A 102 -2.80 -11.98 -0.95
C LEU A 102 -1.84 -12.03 0.25
N ALA A 103 -1.25 -10.88 0.61
CA ALA A 103 -0.39 -10.79 1.79
C ALA A 103 -1.15 -11.13 3.08
N ILE A 104 -2.42 -10.72 3.22
CA ILE A 104 -3.27 -11.10 4.35
C ILE A 104 -3.52 -12.60 4.36
N LEU A 105 -3.80 -13.23 3.21
CA LEU A 105 -4.04 -14.68 3.14
C LEU A 105 -2.79 -15.48 3.53
N ILE A 106 -1.61 -15.06 3.06
CA ILE A 106 -0.32 -15.66 3.42
C ILE A 106 -0.05 -15.47 4.93
N TRP A 107 -0.30 -14.27 5.45
CA TRP A 107 -0.13 -13.98 6.87
C TRP A 107 -1.10 -14.81 7.73
N LEU A 108 -2.37 -14.96 7.32
CA LEU A 108 -3.37 -15.76 8.01
C LEU A 108 -2.96 -17.24 8.06
N SER A 109 -2.55 -17.81 6.93
CA SER A 109 -2.13 -19.22 6.89
C SER A 109 -0.91 -19.46 7.76
N GLY A 110 0.11 -18.60 7.66
CA GLY A 110 1.30 -18.66 8.52
C GLY A 110 0.97 -18.51 10.00
N THR A 111 0.05 -17.60 10.35
CA THR A 111 -0.37 -17.35 11.73
C THR A 111 -1.11 -18.55 12.32
N ILE A 112 -2.03 -19.17 11.55
CA ILE A 112 -2.76 -20.37 11.99
C ILE A 112 -1.76 -21.50 12.29
N VAL A 113 -0.80 -21.75 11.39
CA VAL A 113 0.22 -22.78 11.59
C VAL A 113 1.03 -22.48 12.85
N LEU A 114 1.58 -21.27 12.99
CA LEU A 114 2.40 -20.86 14.13
C LEU A 114 1.64 -20.92 15.47
N PHE A 115 0.38 -20.48 15.49
CA PHE A 115 -0.43 -20.49 16.72
C PHE A 115 -0.80 -21.92 17.10
N THR A 116 -1.11 -22.77 16.11
CA THR A 116 -1.34 -24.21 16.33
C THR A 116 -0.08 -24.87 16.89
N THR A 117 1.10 -24.60 16.32
CA THR A 117 2.38 -25.06 16.86
C THR A 117 2.59 -24.59 18.29
N ALA A 118 2.26 -23.34 18.63
CA ALA A 118 2.38 -22.82 19.99
C ALA A 118 1.47 -23.53 21.00
N LEU A 119 0.31 -24.02 20.57
CA LEU A 119 -0.63 -24.79 21.41
C LEU A 119 -0.10 -26.20 21.71
N PHE A 120 0.50 -26.86 20.73
CA PHE A 120 1.02 -28.23 20.89
C PHE A 120 2.43 -28.28 21.50
N SER A 121 3.30 -27.34 21.14
CA SER A 121 4.67 -27.27 21.62
C SER A 121 5.18 -25.83 21.65
N THR A 122 5.17 -25.24 22.83
CA THR A 122 5.77 -23.91 23.06
C THR A 122 7.27 -23.89 22.75
N GLN A 123 7.96 -25.02 22.96
CA GLN A 123 9.38 -25.15 22.61
C GLN A 123 9.58 -25.02 21.10
N THR A 124 8.83 -25.77 20.28
CA THR A 124 8.92 -25.73 18.82
C THR A 124 8.56 -24.34 18.27
N PHE A 125 7.57 -23.68 18.87
CA PHE A 125 7.26 -22.30 18.54
C PHE A 125 8.45 -21.37 18.84
N LEU A 126 9.05 -21.44 20.02
CA LEU A 126 10.21 -20.62 20.36
C LEU A 126 11.44 -20.93 19.49
N ASP A 127 11.67 -22.20 19.14
CA ASP A 127 12.74 -22.62 18.25
C ASP A 127 12.58 -22.00 16.85
N THR A 128 11.34 -21.88 16.36
CA THR A 128 11.02 -21.24 15.06
C THR A 128 11.50 -19.78 15.03
N PHE A 129 11.54 -19.11 16.18
CA PHE A 129 12.01 -17.72 16.33
C PHE A 129 13.42 -17.63 16.93
N GLY A 130 14.16 -18.74 17.06
CA GLY A 130 15.50 -18.76 17.65
C GLY A 130 15.55 -18.52 19.17
N GLN A 131 14.40 -18.58 19.85
CA GLN A 131 14.24 -18.29 21.27
C GLN A 131 14.13 -19.56 22.14
N GLY A 132 14.45 -20.73 21.57
CA GLY A 132 14.41 -22.02 22.26
C GLY A 132 15.31 -22.15 23.49
N HIS A 133 16.37 -21.36 23.55
CA HIS A 133 17.41 -21.39 24.59
C HIS A 133 16.95 -20.83 25.94
N GLN A 134 15.84 -20.08 25.97
CA GLN A 134 15.29 -19.55 27.22
C GLN A 134 14.89 -20.71 28.12
N GLN A 135 15.38 -20.80 29.36
CA GLN A 135 15.06 -21.92 30.26
C GLN A 135 13.97 -21.57 31.28
N GLN A 136 13.87 -20.30 31.68
CA GLN A 136 12.92 -19.85 32.70
C GLN A 136 11.49 -19.76 32.13
N PHE A 137 10.53 -20.30 32.86
CA PHE A 137 9.12 -20.34 32.45
C PHE A 137 8.54 -18.95 32.20
N ILE A 138 8.77 -17.99 33.11
CA ILE A 138 8.24 -16.62 32.99
C ILE A 138 8.80 -15.94 31.73
N THR A 139 10.11 -16.08 31.48
CA THR A 139 10.76 -15.48 30.31
C THR A 139 10.22 -16.08 29.01
N ARG A 140 10.05 -17.40 28.94
CA ARG A 140 9.41 -18.08 27.80
C ARG A 140 8.01 -17.52 27.54
N PHE A 141 7.20 -17.40 28.59
CA PHE A 141 5.83 -16.89 28.49
C PHE A 141 5.79 -15.46 27.93
N LEU A 142 6.63 -14.56 28.47
CA LEU A 142 6.71 -13.17 28.00
C LEU A 142 7.18 -13.08 26.55
N VAL A 143 8.18 -13.87 26.15
CA VAL A 143 8.67 -13.92 24.76
C VAL A 143 7.58 -14.40 23.81
N VAL A 144 6.86 -15.48 24.16
CA VAL A 144 5.72 -15.97 23.36
C VAL A 144 4.65 -14.90 23.21
N LEU A 145 4.31 -14.21 24.31
CA LEU A 145 3.32 -13.14 24.30
C LEU A 145 3.76 -12.00 23.37
N MET A 146 5.00 -11.53 23.49
CA MET A 146 5.55 -10.49 22.62
C MET A 146 5.52 -10.88 21.13
N ILE A 147 5.91 -12.11 20.80
CA ILE A 147 5.89 -12.60 19.41
C ILE A 147 4.44 -12.66 18.89
N LYS A 148 3.49 -13.19 19.67
CA LYS A 148 2.08 -13.22 19.27
C LYS A 148 1.50 -11.82 19.07
N THR A 149 1.82 -10.89 19.96
CA THR A 149 1.42 -9.48 19.82
C THR A 149 2.02 -8.87 18.54
N ALA A 150 3.29 -9.10 18.25
CA ALA A 150 3.92 -8.63 17.02
C ALA A 150 3.24 -9.21 15.76
N ILE A 151 2.94 -10.51 15.76
CA ILE A 151 2.20 -11.17 14.67
C ILE A 151 0.84 -10.48 14.46
N ILE A 152 0.06 -10.26 15.52
CA ILE A 152 -1.24 -9.58 15.46
C ILE A 152 -1.12 -8.15 14.93
N LEU A 153 -0.11 -7.39 15.37
CA LEU A 153 0.15 -6.03 14.89
C LEU A 153 0.44 -6.01 13.38
N VAL A 154 1.19 -6.99 12.86
CA VAL A 154 1.42 -7.15 11.42
C VAL A 154 0.09 -7.41 10.69
N GLY A 155 -0.78 -8.26 11.24
CA GLY A 155 -2.10 -8.52 10.67
C GLY A 155 -2.99 -7.28 10.62
N LEU A 156 -3.04 -6.51 11.70
CA LEU A 156 -3.77 -5.23 11.76
C LEU A 156 -3.21 -4.22 10.75
N TYR A 157 -1.89 -4.15 10.62
CA TYR A 157 -1.23 -3.32 9.62
C TYR A 157 -1.66 -3.72 8.20
N LEU A 158 -1.61 -5.01 7.85
CA LEU A 158 -1.99 -5.49 6.52
C LEU A 158 -3.48 -5.22 6.21
N ALA A 159 -4.36 -5.43 7.19
CA ALA A 159 -5.78 -5.12 7.05
C ALA A 159 -6.01 -3.61 6.85
N TYR A 160 -5.30 -2.78 7.60
CA TYR A 160 -5.37 -1.32 7.46
C TYR A 160 -4.83 -0.84 6.11
N GLN A 161 -3.75 -1.44 5.62
CA GLN A 161 -3.21 -1.16 4.28
C GLN A 161 -4.24 -1.47 3.18
N LEU A 162 -4.91 -2.62 3.25
CA LEU A 162 -5.99 -2.98 2.32
C LEU A 162 -7.14 -1.97 2.36
N PHE A 163 -7.55 -1.56 3.58
CA PHE A 163 -8.60 -0.55 3.77
C PHE A 163 -8.21 0.79 3.12
N VAL A 164 -7.00 1.29 3.40
CA VAL A 164 -6.52 2.58 2.87
C VAL A 164 -6.44 2.56 1.35
N PHE A 165 -5.92 1.50 0.73
CA PHE A 165 -5.89 1.41 -0.74
C PHE A 165 -7.28 1.32 -1.35
N ASN A 166 -8.21 0.56 -0.75
CA ASN A 166 -9.58 0.49 -1.26
C ASN A 166 -10.31 1.83 -1.13
N GLN A 167 -10.11 2.57 -0.02
CA GLN A 167 -10.66 3.92 0.11
C GLN A 167 -10.01 4.90 -0.86
N CYS A 168 -8.70 4.80 -1.09
CA CYS A 168 -8.00 5.64 -2.05
C CYS A 168 -8.52 5.39 -3.47
N ARG A 169 -8.86 4.14 -3.82
CA ARG A 169 -9.52 3.81 -5.07
C ARG A 169 -10.87 4.50 -5.20
N LYS A 170 -11.71 4.42 -4.17
CA LYS A 170 -13.03 5.08 -4.15
C LYS A 170 -12.90 6.60 -4.26
N TYR A 171 -11.91 7.19 -3.60
CA TYR A 171 -11.58 8.61 -3.75
C TYR A 171 -11.20 8.94 -5.20
N PHE A 172 -10.36 8.14 -5.85
CA PHE A 172 -10.02 8.34 -7.27
C PHE A 172 -11.22 8.19 -8.21
N ASP A 173 -12.09 7.21 -7.97
CA ASP A 173 -13.35 7.08 -8.71
C ASP A 173 -14.24 8.32 -8.52
N HIS A 174 -14.31 8.85 -7.30
CA HIS A 174 -15.07 10.05 -6.98
C HIS A 174 -14.50 11.30 -7.66
N VAL A 175 -13.17 11.52 -7.59
CA VAL A 175 -12.50 12.64 -8.27
C VAL A 175 -12.76 12.60 -9.77
N ARG A 176 -12.59 11.43 -10.40
CA ARG A 176 -12.87 11.29 -11.83
C ARG A 176 -14.32 11.62 -12.19
N ASN A 177 -15.26 11.18 -11.36
CA ASN A 177 -16.69 11.46 -11.58
C ASN A 177 -17.05 12.92 -11.30
N ALA A 178 -16.30 13.63 -10.45
CA ALA A 178 -16.46 15.05 -10.18
C ALA A 178 -15.84 15.93 -11.29
N ASP A 179 -14.78 15.46 -11.95
CA ASP A 179 -14.12 16.16 -13.06
C ASP A 179 -14.84 15.94 -14.41
N LEU A 180 -15.55 14.82 -14.59
CA LEU A 180 -16.28 14.47 -15.83
C LEU A 180 -17.28 15.56 -16.28
N PRO A 181 -18.12 16.16 -15.40
CA PRO A 181 -19.04 17.23 -15.78
C PRO A 181 -18.32 18.51 -16.22
N ARG A 182 -17.16 18.81 -15.60
CA ARG A 182 -16.37 20.00 -15.92
C ARG A 182 -15.68 19.87 -17.29
N ALA A 183 -15.12 18.70 -17.58
CA ALA A 183 -14.53 18.40 -18.89
C ALA A 183 -15.57 18.43 -20.03
N LEU A 184 -16.76 17.87 -19.79
CA LEU A 184 -17.89 17.94 -20.74
C LEU A 184 -18.35 19.39 -20.99
N GLN A 185 -18.32 20.23 -19.96
CA GLN A 185 -18.70 21.63 -20.07
C GLN A 185 -17.63 22.47 -20.80
N GLU A 186 -16.35 22.21 -20.57
CA GLU A 186 -15.25 22.81 -21.34
C GLU A 186 -15.29 22.41 -22.82
N GLU A 187 -15.50 21.12 -23.12
CA GLU A 187 -15.61 20.61 -24.49
C GLU A 187 -16.84 21.22 -25.22
N ALA A 188 -17.99 21.32 -24.54
CA ALA A 188 -19.16 22.00 -25.08
C ALA A 188 -18.90 23.50 -25.35
N THR A 189 -18.16 24.17 -24.48
CA THR A 189 -17.79 25.59 -24.64
C THR A 189 -16.81 25.78 -25.80
N GLU A 190 -15.82 24.90 -25.96
CA GLU A 190 -14.90 24.93 -27.10
C GLU A 190 -15.62 24.67 -28.43
N LEU A 191 -16.56 23.71 -28.46
CA LEU A 191 -17.41 23.44 -29.62
C LEU A 191 -18.29 24.64 -30.00
N GLU A 192 -18.86 25.36 -29.02
CA GLU A 192 -19.59 26.61 -29.28
C GLU A 192 -18.69 27.72 -29.83
N VAL A 193 -17.47 27.86 -29.31
CA VAL A 193 -16.49 28.85 -29.80
C VAL A 193 -16.06 28.53 -31.24
N ILE A 194 -15.88 27.25 -31.58
CA ILE A 194 -15.56 26.81 -32.94
C ILE A 194 -16.75 27.06 -33.88
N LYS A 195 -17.98 26.77 -33.44
CA LYS A 195 -19.20 26.99 -34.21
C LYS A 195 -19.48 28.47 -34.48
N ASN A 196 -19.20 29.36 -33.53
CA ASN A 196 -19.37 30.81 -33.68
C ASN A 196 -18.26 31.48 -34.52
N LYS A 197 -17.18 30.76 -34.83
CA LYS A 197 -16.09 31.22 -35.71
C LYS A 197 -16.19 30.70 -37.15
N SER A 198 -17.15 29.81 -37.41
CA SER A 198 -17.51 29.32 -38.76
C SER A 198 -18.66 30.13 -39.35
#